data_AF-A0A3C1BHX6-F1
#
_entry.id   AF-A0A3C1BHX6-F1
#
_cell.length_a   1.000
_cell.length_b   1.000
_cell.length_c   1.000
_cell.angle_alpha   90.00
_cell.angle_beta   90.00
_cell.angle_gamma   90.00
#
_symmetry.space_group_name_H-M   'P 1'
#
loop_
_entity.id
_entity.type
_entity.pdbx_description
1 polymer ?
#
loop_
_entity_poly.entity_id
_entity_poly.type
_entity_poly.pdbx_seq_one_letter_code
_entity_poly.pdbx_strand_id
1 'polypeptide(L)'
;MDITDRWAVNKTGDLQYAFFNGVGYNAWENIWGIWNQVPGRYAEAIRRIRMIYRQFPDVWSSAEWEPHYPVVQQGVFASKFPGKGQTVYTFVNRDSTQKTGLQMEIPYKKGVKYYDLWNGAVLKPKKAKDIISLSFNMEGNGYGAVLELKDAKQEKDLLPFLVKMHNRAKVPLNSLPANSQTIQQQIIPIAKTKAVQTAPEGMIAVPAIANYHFETNGVMIEGDNLPNEVGVQYTWETHPQRAHSKTMPVVGFYIDRYPVTNRQFKQFMLATNYQPKDKHNFLKDWENGAYPAGWDKKPVTWVSIEDARAYAAWAGKRLPHEWEWQYAAQGSDGRLYPWGKNRDTTLIPPADTTRAMREPANVDAYPKGASLFGVMDLTGNVWQWTDEYVDEHTRSAILKGGSYYHAQTSGWYFPQAQELNKYAKYLLMSPGMDRSANIGFRCVVDRN
;
A
#
# COMPACT_ATOMS: atom_id res chain seq x y z
N MET A 1 -8.50 -17.96 -13.04
CA MET A 1 -7.31 -17.38 -12.38
C MET A 1 -7.14 -16.00 -12.95
N ASP A 2 -7.08 -14.97 -12.12
CA ASP A 2 -6.96 -13.59 -12.59
C ASP A 2 -5.51 -13.24 -12.91
N ILE A 3 -5.30 -12.41 -13.92
CA ILE A 3 -3.99 -11.83 -14.20
C ILE A 3 -3.65 -10.86 -13.07
N THR A 4 -2.45 -11.00 -12.52
CA THR A 4 -1.95 -10.14 -11.45
C THR A 4 -0.51 -9.75 -11.73
N ASP A 5 -0.30 -8.45 -11.88
CA ASP A 5 1.01 -7.81 -11.73
C ASP A 5 0.81 -6.64 -10.78
N ARG A 6 1.30 -6.83 -9.55
CA ARG A 6 1.05 -5.90 -8.45
C ARG A 6 1.73 -4.56 -8.69
N TRP A 7 2.90 -4.55 -9.32
CA TRP A 7 3.76 -3.36 -9.42
C TRP A 7 3.81 -2.77 -10.84
N ALA A 8 3.08 -3.35 -11.80
CA ALA A 8 2.97 -2.80 -13.14
C ALA A 8 2.34 -1.40 -13.16
N VAL A 9 3.13 -0.42 -13.60
CA VAL A 9 2.68 0.94 -13.92
C VAL A 9 1.99 0.97 -15.28
N ASN A 10 2.57 0.28 -16.26
CA ASN A 10 1.96 0.07 -17.57
C ASN A 10 1.14 -1.21 -17.56
N LYS A 11 -0.19 -1.07 -17.53
CA LYS A 11 -1.14 -2.19 -17.41
C LYS A 11 -1.59 -2.75 -18.77
N THR A 12 -0.97 -2.33 -19.88
CA THR A 12 -1.38 -2.74 -21.23
C THR A 12 -1.25 -4.24 -21.42
N GLY A 13 -0.09 -4.80 -21.05
CA GLY A 13 0.17 -6.23 -21.15
C GLY A 13 -0.87 -7.03 -20.38
N ASP A 14 -1.00 -6.75 -19.09
CA ASP A 14 -1.90 -7.46 -18.17
C ASP A 14 -3.34 -7.45 -18.63
N LEU A 15 -3.86 -6.26 -19.01
CA LEU A 15 -5.25 -6.11 -19.44
C LEU A 15 -5.50 -6.79 -20.79
N GLN A 16 -4.55 -6.75 -21.72
CA GLN A 16 -4.66 -7.48 -22.98
C GLN A 16 -4.60 -8.99 -22.75
N TYR A 17 -3.72 -9.48 -21.88
CA TYR A 17 -3.67 -10.89 -21.52
C TYR A 17 -4.97 -11.34 -20.85
N ALA A 18 -5.49 -10.58 -19.88
CA ALA A 18 -6.74 -10.87 -19.22
C ALA A 18 -7.89 -10.95 -20.24
N PHE A 19 -8.01 -9.89 -21.06
CA PHE A 19 -9.07 -9.78 -22.04
C PHE A 19 -9.03 -10.88 -23.10
N PHE A 20 -7.85 -11.14 -23.67
CA PHE A 20 -7.62 -12.16 -24.70
C PHE A 20 -7.95 -13.57 -24.22
N ASN A 21 -7.75 -13.86 -22.94
CA ASN A 21 -7.99 -15.19 -22.38
C ASN A 21 -9.36 -15.33 -21.70
N GLY A 22 -10.20 -14.28 -21.69
CA GLY A 22 -11.52 -14.37 -21.04
C GLY A 22 -11.44 -14.39 -19.51
N VAL A 23 -10.35 -13.90 -18.91
CA VAL A 23 -10.10 -13.96 -17.46
C VAL A 23 -10.05 -12.58 -16.82
N GLY A 24 -10.22 -12.52 -15.50
CA GLY A 24 -10.19 -11.26 -14.76
C GLY A 24 -8.78 -10.66 -14.64
N TYR A 25 -8.75 -9.40 -14.19
CA TYR A 25 -7.56 -8.67 -13.78
C TYR A 25 -7.72 -8.23 -12.33
N ASN A 26 -6.72 -8.53 -11.50
CA ASN A 26 -6.69 -8.06 -10.12
C ASN A 26 -5.98 -6.70 -10.04
N ALA A 27 -6.76 -5.64 -9.78
CA ALA A 27 -6.24 -4.28 -9.67
C ALA A 27 -5.69 -4.02 -8.26
N TRP A 28 -4.37 -3.84 -8.17
CA TRP A 28 -3.68 -3.48 -6.93
C TRP A 28 -3.45 -1.97 -6.88
N GLU A 29 -4.45 -1.20 -6.44
CA GLU A 29 -4.35 0.26 -6.33
C GLU A 29 -3.69 0.73 -5.03
N ASN A 30 -3.85 -0.02 -3.95
CA ASN A 30 -3.14 0.18 -2.70
C ASN A 30 -2.33 -1.08 -2.37
N ILE A 31 -1.02 -0.92 -2.29
CA ILE A 31 -0.07 -1.98 -2.00
C ILE A 31 0.64 -1.62 -0.71
N TRP A 32 0.17 -2.15 0.42
CA TRP A 32 0.78 -1.91 1.73
C TRP A 32 0.94 -0.41 2.07
N GLY A 33 -0.02 0.42 1.65
CA GLY A 33 0.03 1.86 1.84
C GLY A 33 0.84 2.62 0.79
N ILE A 34 1.15 1.98 -0.34
CA ILE A 34 1.72 2.61 -1.54
C ILE A 34 0.61 2.66 -2.58
N TRP A 35 0.36 3.86 -3.10
CA TRP A 35 -0.64 4.07 -4.13
C TRP A 35 -0.07 3.71 -5.51
N ASN A 36 -0.54 2.63 -6.12
CA ASN A 36 -0.24 2.25 -7.50
C ASN A 36 -1.45 2.58 -8.37
N GLN A 37 -1.51 3.81 -8.86
CA GLN A 37 -2.65 4.34 -9.61
C GLN A 37 -3.06 3.42 -10.77
N VAL A 38 -4.36 3.35 -11.06
CA VAL A 38 -4.88 2.91 -12.35
C VAL A 38 -5.18 4.15 -13.22
N PRO A 39 -4.25 4.56 -14.11
CA PRO A 39 -4.45 5.68 -15.02
C PRO A 39 -5.75 5.59 -15.83
N GLY A 40 -6.24 6.75 -16.26
CA GLY A 40 -7.53 6.90 -16.96
C GLY A 40 -7.70 5.95 -18.14
N ARG A 41 -6.65 5.74 -18.94
CA ARG A 41 -6.65 4.77 -20.05
C ARG A 41 -7.02 3.36 -19.58
N TYR A 42 -6.36 2.89 -18.54
CA TYR A 42 -6.54 1.53 -18.02
C TYR A 42 -7.85 1.39 -17.27
N ALA A 43 -8.24 2.41 -16.50
CA ALA A 43 -9.53 2.44 -15.82
C ALA A 43 -10.69 2.34 -16.82
N GLU A 44 -10.60 3.03 -17.96
CA GLU A 44 -11.60 2.95 -19.02
C GLU A 44 -11.60 1.58 -19.71
N ALA A 45 -10.42 1.02 -20.00
CA ALA A 45 -10.31 -0.33 -20.55
C ALA A 45 -10.95 -1.38 -19.62
N ILE A 46 -10.65 -1.36 -18.32
CA ILE A 46 -11.24 -2.25 -17.31
C ILE A 46 -12.76 -2.10 -17.28
N ARG A 47 -13.30 -0.87 -17.31
CA ARG A 47 -14.76 -0.64 -17.33
C ARG A 47 -15.42 -1.29 -18.55
N ARG A 48 -14.82 -1.13 -19.73
CA ARG A 48 -15.33 -1.71 -20.99
C ARG A 48 -15.25 -3.25 -20.98
N ILE A 49 -14.10 -3.80 -20.58
CA ILE A 49 -13.90 -5.25 -20.44
C ILE A 49 -14.94 -5.84 -19.47
N ARG A 50 -15.07 -5.26 -18.27
CA ARG A 50 -16.04 -5.71 -17.26
C ARG A 50 -17.48 -5.67 -17.78
N MET A 51 -17.84 -4.65 -18.55
CA MET A 51 -19.17 -4.54 -19.14
C MET A 51 -19.43 -5.66 -20.14
N ILE A 52 -18.49 -5.93 -21.04
CA ILE A 52 -18.57 -7.06 -21.99
C ILE A 52 -18.69 -8.37 -21.22
N TYR A 53 -17.87 -8.58 -20.18
CA TYR A 53 -17.87 -9.83 -19.44
C TYR A 53 -19.21 -10.09 -18.75
N ARG A 54 -19.76 -9.07 -18.09
CA ARG A 54 -21.07 -9.17 -17.42
C ARG A 54 -22.24 -9.36 -18.40
N GLN A 55 -22.11 -8.89 -19.64
CA GLN A 55 -23.14 -9.04 -20.65
C GLN A 55 -23.22 -10.48 -21.19
N PHE A 56 -22.09 -11.21 -21.22
CA PHE A 56 -22.00 -12.54 -21.82
C PHE A 56 -21.43 -13.58 -20.85
N PRO A 57 -22.00 -13.77 -19.65
CA PRO A 57 -21.37 -14.60 -18.60
C PRO A 57 -21.08 -16.04 -19.06
N ASP A 58 -21.94 -16.61 -19.92
CA ASP A 58 -21.85 -18.00 -20.35
C ASP A 58 -20.69 -18.30 -21.31
N VAL A 59 -20.09 -17.28 -21.96
CA VAL A 59 -19.06 -17.53 -23.00
C VAL A 59 -17.65 -17.66 -22.43
N TRP A 60 -17.39 -17.07 -21.25
CA TRP A 60 -16.03 -17.04 -20.68
C TRP A 60 -15.60 -18.36 -20.06
N SER A 61 -16.55 -19.25 -19.78
CA SER A 61 -16.30 -20.63 -19.35
C SER A 61 -16.51 -21.64 -20.48
N SER A 62 -16.42 -21.19 -21.73
CA SER A 62 -16.59 -22.07 -22.89
C SER A 62 -15.49 -23.14 -22.93
N ALA A 63 -15.91 -24.42 -23.03
CA ALA A 63 -14.99 -25.52 -23.25
C ALA A 63 -14.42 -25.54 -24.68
N GLU A 64 -15.04 -24.80 -25.61
CA GLU A 64 -14.64 -24.68 -27.02
C GLU A 64 -13.85 -23.40 -27.28
N TRP A 65 -13.21 -22.84 -26.26
CA TRP A 65 -12.36 -21.66 -26.40
C TRP A 65 -11.19 -21.95 -27.36
N GLU A 66 -11.04 -21.09 -28.37
CA GLU A 66 -9.97 -21.16 -29.35
C GLU A 66 -9.10 -19.89 -29.26
N PRO A 67 -7.95 -19.93 -28.56
CA PRO A 67 -6.98 -18.83 -28.59
C PRO A 67 -6.28 -18.75 -29.93
N HIS A 68 -5.76 -17.57 -30.26
CA HIS A 68 -5.06 -17.30 -31.52
C HIS A 68 -5.91 -17.63 -32.75
N TYR A 69 -7.21 -17.35 -32.67
CA TYR A 69 -8.12 -17.48 -33.79
C TYR A 69 -7.60 -16.63 -34.97
N PRO A 70 -7.58 -17.16 -36.21
CA PRO A 70 -6.98 -16.49 -37.36
C PRO A 70 -7.59 -15.11 -37.63
N VAL A 71 -6.72 -14.12 -37.85
CA VAL A 71 -7.06 -12.74 -38.23
C VAL A 71 -6.17 -12.27 -39.37
N VAL A 72 -6.56 -11.17 -40.02
CA VAL A 72 -5.91 -10.69 -41.25
C VAL A 72 -4.72 -9.78 -40.96
N GLN A 73 -4.80 -8.94 -39.92
CA GLN A 73 -3.77 -7.93 -39.67
C GLN A 73 -2.66 -8.46 -38.77
N GLN A 74 -1.41 -8.24 -39.21
CA GLN A 74 -0.24 -8.46 -38.38
C GLN A 74 -0.29 -7.57 -37.12
N GLY A 75 0.12 -8.15 -35.98
CA GLY A 75 0.09 -7.49 -34.67
C GLY A 75 -1.28 -7.53 -33.98
N VAL A 76 -2.33 -7.98 -34.66
CA VAL A 76 -3.64 -8.25 -34.07
C VAL A 76 -3.73 -9.74 -33.73
N PHE A 77 -4.29 -10.04 -32.57
CA PHE A 77 -4.55 -11.41 -32.14
C PHE A 77 -5.98 -11.51 -31.64
N ALA A 78 -6.63 -12.64 -31.91
CA ALA A 78 -7.99 -12.90 -31.46
C ALA A 78 -8.14 -14.21 -30.69
N SER A 79 -9.16 -14.26 -29.84
CA SER A 79 -9.65 -15.48 -29.21
C SER A 79 -11.13 -15.61 -29.48
N LYS A 80 -11.59 -16.83 -29.72
CA LYS A 80 -13.00 -17.15 -29.96
C LYS A 80 -13.58 -17.90 -28.76
N PHE A 81 -14.74 -17.45 -28.30
CA PHE A 81 -15.48 -17.97 -27.16
C PHE A 81 -16.90 -18.37 -27.59
N PRO A 82 -17.12 -19.64 -27.97
CA PRO A 82 -18.44 -20.15 -28.31
C PRO A 82 -19.36 -20.25 -27.10
N GLY A 83 -20.63 -19.89 -27.25
CA GLY A 83 -21.67 -20.04 -26.23
C GLY A 83 -22.98 -20.55 -26.82
N LYS A 84 -24.04 -20.58 -26.00
CA LYS A 84 -25.36 -21.05 -26.43
C LYS A 84 -26.05 -20.03 -27.35
N GLY A 85 -25.92 -20.22 -28.66
CA GLY A 85 -26.58 -19.37 -29.67
C GLY A 85 -25.85 -18.06 -29.98
N GLN A 86 -24.65 -17.88 -29.43
CA GLN A 86 -23.80 -16.71 -29.62
C GLN A 86 -22.32 -17.11 -29.59
N THR A 87 -21.47 -16.33 -30.25
CA THR A 87 -20.01 -16.45 -30.16
C THR A 87 -19.43 -15.08 -29.89
N VAL A 88 -18.53 -14.95 -28.92
CA VAL A 88 -17.78 -13.71 -28.72
C VAL A 88 -16.34 -13.91 -29.19
N TYR A 89 -15.84 -12.97 -29.96
CA TYR A 89 -14.45 -12.87 -30.36
C TYR A 89 -13.84 -11.68 -29.63
N THR A 90 -12.74 -11.87 -28.92
CA THR A 90 -11.95 -10.76 -28.35
C THR A 90 -10.74 -10.53 -29.22
N PHE A 91 -10.34 -9.27 -29.39
CA PHE A 91 -9.18 -8.86 -30.17
C PHE A 91 -8.27 -7.99 -29.32
N VAL A 92 -6.96 -8.14 -29.49
CA VAL A 92 -5.95 -7.24 -28.94
C VAL A 92 -5.01 -6.79 -30.05
N ASN A 93 -4.71 -5.50 -30.08
CA ASN A 93 -3.69 -4.94 -30.97
C ASN A 93 -2.41 -4.78 -30.16
N ARG A 94 -1.40 -5.58 -30.47
CA ARG A 94 -0.09 -5.56 -29.79
C ARG A 94 0.86 -4.51 -30.35
N ASP A 95 0.48 -3.88 -31.47
CA ASP A 95 1.24 -2.77 -32.03
C ASP A 95 0.83 -1.44 -31.40
N SER A 96 1.77 -0.49 -31.34
CA SER A 96 1.52 0.87 -30.85
C SER A 96 0.70 1.72 -31.83
N THR A 97 0.50 1.26 -33.06
CA THR A 97 -0.21 1.98 -34.13
C THR A 97 -1.64 1.47 -34.31
N GLN A 98 -2.52 2.36 -34.75
CA GLN A 98 -3.92 2.02 -35.03
C GLN A 98 -4.02 1.04 -36.21
N LYS A 99 -4.97 0.12 -36.13
CA LYS A 99 -5.37 -0.79 -37.21
C LYS A 99 -6.76 -0.39 -37.72
N THR A 100 -6.93 -0.32 -39.03
CA THR A 100 -8.19 0.08 -39.68
C THR A 100 -8.57 -0.89 -40.79
N GLY A 101 -9.87 -0.96 -41.12
CA GLY A 101 -10.35 -1.79 -42.21
C GLY A 101 -10.53 -3.27 -41.83
N LEU A 102 -10.18 -4.18 -42.73
CA LEU A 102 -10.41 -5.62 -42.59
C LEU A 102 -9.61 -6.20 -41.42
N GLN A 103 -10.29 -6.85 -40.48
CA GLN A 103 -9.65 -7.50 -39.32
C GLN A 103 -9.80 -9.02 -39.34
N MET A 104 -10.96 -9.53 -39.74
CA MET A 104 -11.27 -10.96 -39.62
C MET A 104 -12.12 -11.45 -40.79
N GLU A 105 -11.85 -12.68 -41.20
CA GLU A 105 -12.67 -13.43 -42.15
C GLU A 105 -13.17 -14.71 -41.50
N ILE A 106 -14.47 -14.97 -41.61
CA ILE A 106 -15.10 -16.16 -41.01
C ILE A 106 -16.16 -16.76 -41.94
N PRO A 107 -16.51 -18.05 -41.77
CA PRO A 107 -17.56 -18.68 -42.55
C PRO A 107 -18.90 -17.95 -42.43
N TYR A 108 -19.58 -17.75 -43.55
CA TYR A 108 -20.92 -17.18 -43.61
C TYR A 108 -21.93 -18.10 -42.93
N LYS A 109 -22.69 -17.56 -41.98
CA LYS A 109 -23.80 -18.26 -41.31
C LYS A 109 -25.11 -17.55 -41.61
N LYS A 110 -26.07 -18.27 -42.21
CA LYS A 110 -27.38 -17.71 -42.58
C LYS A 110 -28.12 -17.23 -41.32
N GLY A 111 -28.56 -15.97 -41.34
CA GLY A 111 -29.36 -15.36 -40.29
C GLY A 111 -28.57 -14.88 -39.06
N VAL A 112 -27.24 -14.96 -39.07
CA VAL A 112 -26.39 -14.43 -38.00
C VAL A 112 -26.12 -12.94 -38.24
N LYS A 113 -26.17 -12.16 -37.16
CA LYS A 113 -25.81 -10.74 -37.11
C LYS A 113 -24.50 -10.55 -36.34
N TYR A 114 -23.81 -9.45 -36.66
CA TYR A 114 -22.49 -9.16 -36.15
C TYR A 114 -22.46 -7.78 -35.50
N TYR A 115 -21.89 -7.70 -34.29
CA TYR A 115 -21.84 -6.47 -33.52
C TYR A 115 -20.43 -6.24 -33.00
N ASP A 116 -19.96 -5.00 -33.09
CA ASP A 116 -18.75 -4.54 -32.41
C ASP A 116 -19.14 -4.17 -30.97
N LEU A 117 -18.84 -5.08 -30.05
CA LEU A 117 -19.12 -4.92 -28.64
C LEU A 117 -18.22 -3.86 -27.99
N TRP A 118 -17.04 -3.60 -28.55
CA TRP A 118 -16.09 -2.63 -28.00
C TRP A 118 -16.51 -1.19 -28.31
N ASN A 119 -16.94 -0.94 -29.54
CA ASN A 119 -17.38 0.37 -30.00
C ASN A 119 -18.91 0.56 -29.97
N GLY A 120 -19.66 -0.48 -29.57
CA GLY A 120 -21.12 -0.44 -29.46
C GLY A 120 -21.83 -0.25 -30.79
N ALA A 121 -21.34 -0.89 -31.86
CA ALA A 121 -21.82 -0.65 -33.22
C ALA A 121 -22.31 -1.94 -33.91
N VAL A 122 -23.21 -1.80 -34.88
CA VAL A 122 -23.61 -2.90 -35.77
C VAL A 122 -22.56 -3.05 -36.87
N LEU A 123 -22.06 -4.26 -37.10
CA LEU A 123 -21.13 -4.55 -38.18
C LEU A 123 -21.89 -4.97 -39.44
N LYS A 124 -21.45 -4.46 -40.58
CA LYS A 124 -21.98 -4.82 -41.91
C LYS A 124 -20.96 -5.69 -42.64
N PRO A 125 -21.03 -7.03 -42.49
CA PRO A 125 -20.09 -7.92 -43.17
C PRO A 125 -20.18 -7.78 -44.68
N LYS A 126 -19.03 -7.81 -45.36
CA LYS A 126 -18.97 -8.01 -46.81
C LYS A 126 -18.94 -9.50 -47.08
N LYS A 127 -19.88 -10.01 -47.89
CA LYS A 127 -19.95 -11.43 -48.23
C LYS A 127 -19.26 -11.70 -49.57
N ALA A 128 -18.39 -12.69 -49.61
CA ALA A 128 -17.81 -13.24 -50.83
C ALA A 128 -17.86 -14.77 -50.75
N LYS A 129 -18.69 -15.40 -51.60
CA LYS A 129 -18.98 -16.85 -51.54
C LYS A 129 -19.46 -17.28 -50.15
N ASP A 130 -18.72 -18.16 -49.48
CA ASP A 130 -19.02 -18.73 -48.17
C ASP A 130 -18.26 -18.05 -47.03
N ILE A 131 -17.60 -16.91 -47.30
CA ILE A 131 -16.84 -16.14 -46.32
C ILE A 131 -17.49 -14.77 -46.15
N ILE A 132 -17.46 -14.27 -44.92
CA ILE A 132 -17.70 -12.86 -44.64
C ILE A 132 -16.42 -12.19 -44.13
N SER A 133 -16.22 -10.96 -44.57
CA SER A 133 -15.13 -10.10 -44.15
C SER A 133 -15.69 -9.03 -43.19
N LEU A 134 -15.14 -8.97 -41.98
CA LEU A 134 -15.51 -8.02 -40.94
C LEU A 134 -14.45 -6.95 -40.81
N SER A 135 -14.88 -5.70 -40.92
CA SER A 135 -14.02 -4.52 -40.82
C SER A 135 -14.41 -3.65 -39.64
N PHE A 136 -13.42 -3.28 -38.84
CA PHE A 136 -13.55 -2.36 -37.72
C PHE A 136 -12.18 -1.79 -37.36
N ASN A 137 -12.17 -0.70 -36.59
CA ASN A 137 -10.96 -0.01 -36.20
C ASN A 137 -10.54 -0.45 -34.80
N MET A 138 -9.23 -0.57 -34.58
CA MET A 138 -8.63 -0.85 -33.28
C MET A 138 -7.52 0.16 -32.99
N GLU A 139 -7.60 0.80 -31.83
CA GLU A 139 -6.53 1.70 -31.36
C GLU A 139 -5.20 0.95 -31.19
N GLY A 140 -4.07 1.68 -31.29
CA GLY A 140 -2.76 1.16 -30.88
C GLY A 140 -2.78 0.74 -29.41
N ASN A 141 -2.16 -0.40 -29.08
CA ASN A 141 -2.25 -1.00 -27.75
C ASN A 141 -3.70 -1.15 -27.27
N GLY A 142 -4.62 -1.38 -28.21
CA GLY A 142 -6.06 -1.32 -28.02
C GLY A 142 -6.70 -2.70 -27.98
N TYR A 143 -8.02 -2.69 -27.97
CA TYR A 143 -8.88 -3.86 -27.80
C TYR A 143 -10.00 -3.82 -28.84
N GLY A 144 -10.59 -4.97 -29.12
CA GLY A 144 -11.79 -5.10 -29.92
C GLY A 144 -12.63 -6.28 -29.44
N ALA A 145 -13.93 -6.27 -29.70
CA ALA A 145 -14.76 -7.44 -29.45
C ALA A 145 -15.90 -7.53 -30.46
N VAL A 146 -16.12 -8.73 -30.99
CA VAL A 146 -17.18 -9.00 -31.96
C VAL A 146 -18.11 -10.07 -31.42
N LEU A 147 -19.42 -9.84 -31.52
CA LEU A 147 -20.45 -10.82 -31.23
C LEU A 147 -21.03 -11.37 -32.53
N GLU A 148 -21.06 -12.69 -32.67
CA GLU A 148 -21.98 -13.41 -33.55
C GLU A 148 -23.26 -13.72 -32.78
N LEU A 149 -24.42 -13.27 -33.28
CA LEU A 149 -25.71 -13.50 -32.65
C LEU A 149 -26.71 -14.05 -33.65
N LYS A 150 -27.39 -15.15 -33.30
CA LYS A 150 -28.43 -15.77 -34.14
C LYS A 150 -29.85 -15.41 -33.69
N ASP A 151 -30.07 -15.16 -32.40
CA ASP A 151 -31.40 -14.99 -31.82
C ASP A 151 -31.86 -13.53 -31.80
N ALA A 152 -32.96 -13.23 -32.50
CA ALA A 152 -33.57 -11.91 -32.56
C ALA A 152 -34.16 -11.43 -31.21
N LYS A 153 -34.47 -12.34 -30.28
CA LYS A 153 -34.91 -11.98 -28.92
C LYS A 153 -33.72 -11.44 -28.12
N GLN A 154 -32.58 -12.11 -28.19
CA GLN A 154 -31.33 -11.67 -27.54
C GLN A 154 -30.83 -10.33 -28.12
N GLU A 155 -31.13 -10.03 -29.39
CA GLU A 155 -30.80 -8.74 -30.00
C GLU A 155 -31.48 -7.55 -29.30
N LYS A 156 -32.73 -7.70 -28.84
CA LYS A 156 -33.43 -6.61 -28.12
C LYS A 156 -32.75 -6.29 -26.79
N ASP A 157 -32.31 -7.33 -26.08
CA ASP A 157 -31.62 -7.19 -24.78
C ASP A 157 -30.20 -6.63 -24.94
N LEU A 158 -29.62 -6.74 -26.14
CA LEU A 158 -28.30 -6.23 -26.48
C LEU A 158 -28.28 -4.72 -26.75
N LEU A 159 -29.38 -4.13 -27.25
CA LEU A 159 -29.40 -2.72 -27.67
C LEU A 159 -29.00 -1.72 -26.57
N PRO A 160 -29.53 -1.79 -25.33
CA PRO A 160 -29.12 -0.89 -24.26
C PRO A 160 -27.63 -0.99 -23.94
N PHE A 161 -27.06 -2.21 -24.01
CA PHE A 161 -25.64 -2.45 -23.83
C PHE A 161 -24.82 -1.77 -24.94
N LEU A 162 -25.20 -1.93 -26.21
CA LEU A 162 -24.50 -1.30 -27.35
C LEU A 162 -24.51 0.23 -27.25
N VAL A 163 -25.65 0.84 -26.89
CA VAL A 163 -25.74 2.29 -26.69
C VAL A 163 -24.76 2.74 -25.59
N LYS A 164 -24.66 1.99 -24.49
CA LYS A 164 -23.73 2.31 -23.40
C LYS A 164 -22.27 2.17 -23.83
N MET A 165 -21.92 1.11 -24.57
CA MET A 165 -20.58 0.92 -25.12
C MET A 165 -20.22 2.02 -26.13
N HIS A 166 -21.16 2.37 -27.01
CA HIS A 166 -20.98 3.44 -27.99
C HIS A 166 -20.71 4.79 -27.33
N ASN A 167 -21.49 5.14 -26.30
CA ASN A 167 -21.28 6.38 -25.57
C ASN A 167 -19.92 6.43 -24.86
N ARG A 168 -19.43 5.29 -24.36
CA ARG A 168 -18.07 5.20 -23.78
C ARG A 168 -16.99 5.33 -24.85
N ALA A 169 -17.17 4.68 -25.99
CA ALA A 169 -16.22 4.68 -27.11
C ALA A 169 -16.01 6.06 -27.77
N LYS A 170 -16.90 7.03 -27.51
CA LYS A 170 -16.70 8.44 -27.89
C LYS A 170 -15.42 9.06 -27.32
N VAL A 171 -14.91 8.51 -26.21
CA VAL A 171 -13.59 8.86 -25.67
C VAL A 171 -12.60 7.76 -26.07
N PRO A 172 -11.67 8.02 -27.01
CA PRO A 172 -10.63 7.04 -27.36
C PRO A 172 -9.76 6.70 -26.15
N LEU A 173 -9.32 5.44 -26.03
CA LEU A 173 -8.38 5.07 -24.96
C LEU A 173 -7.05 5.83 -25.08
N ASN A 174 -6.59 6.10 -26.30
CA ASN A 174 -5.36 6.84 -26.59
C ASN A 174 -5.44 8.33 -26.20
N SER A 175 -6.63 8.88 -25.97
CA SER A 175 -6.79 10.26 -25.48
C SER A 175 -6.76 10.37 -23.95
N LEU A 176 -6.73 9.24 -23.23
CA LEU A 176 -6.71 9.20 -21.78
C LEU A 176 -5.27 9.00 -21.26
N PRO A 177 -4.91 9.55 -20.09
CA PRO A 177 -3.58 9.38 -19.54
C PRO A 177 -3.29 7.90 -19.25
N ALA A 178 -2.08 7.47 -19.63
CA ALA A 178 -1.56 6.12 -19.43
C ALA A 178 -0.44 6.05 -18.38
N ASN A 179 0.10 7.20 -17.96
CA ASN A 179 1.16 7.27 -16.96
C ASN A 179 0.54 7.46 -15.57
N SER A 180 1.14 6.81 -14.56
CA SER A 180 0.83 7.06 -13.15
C SER A 180 1.35 8.44 -12.74
N GLN A 181 0.66 9.07 -11.79
CA GLN A 181 1.11 10.28 -11.12
C GLN A 181 1.61 9.94 -9.73
N THR A 182 2.81 10.41 -9.39
CA THR A 182 3.34 10.35 -8.03
C THR A 182 2.51 11.25 -7.12
N ILE A 183 2.00 10.68 -6.04
CA ILE A 183 1.21 11.43 -5.06
C ILE A 183 2.13 11.99 -3.99
N GLN A 184 1.93 13.28 -3.71
CA GLN A 184 2.67 13.98 -2.66
C GLN A 184 2.13 13.58 -1.29
N GLN A 185 3.02 13.25 -0.38
CA GLN A 185 2.67 12.96 1.01
C GLN A 185 3.04 14.14 1.90
N GLN A 186 2.24 14.35 2.93
CA GLN A 186 2.46 15.40 3.92
C GLN A 186 2.71 14.77 5.28
N ILE A 187 3.76 15.21 5.95
CA ILE A 187 3.97 14.91 7.37
C ILE A 187 2.91 15.64 8.20
N ILE A 188 2.23 14.92 9.08
CA ILE A 188 1.31 15.49 10.05
C ILE A 188 2.13 16.25 11.10
N PRO A 189 1.90 17.57 11.30
CA PRO A 189 2.67 18.34 12.26
C PRO A 189 2.56 17.80 13.68
N ILE A 190 3.70 17.63 14.35
CA ILE A 190 3.75 17.40 15.79
C ILE A 190 3.89 18.76 16.48
N ALA A 191 2.87 19.17 17.23
CA ALA A 191 2.89 20.45 17.94
C ALA A 191 3.99 20.48 19.01
N LYS A 192 4.70 21.61 19.11
CA LYS A 192 5.68 21.85 20.16
C LYS A 192 4.99 21.86 21.53
N THR A 193 5.69 21.31 22.50
CA THR A 193 5.36 21.38 23.92
C THR A 193 5.78 22.74 24.50
N LYS A 194 5.32 23.04 25.72
CA LYS A 194 5.88 24.16 26.48
C LYS A 194 7.32 23.83 26.84
N ALA A 195 8.25 24.64 26.35
CA ALA A 195 9.66 24.39 26.56
C ALA A 195 10.06 24.56 28.04
N VAL A 196 10.91 23.65 28.53
CA VAL A 196 11.37 23.60 29.93
C VAL A 196 12.90 23.70 30.02
N GLN A 197 13.40 24.18 31.17
CA GLN A 197 14.84 24.34 31.41
C GLN A 197 15.50 23.15 32.10
N THR A 198 14.73 22.35 32.83
CA THR A 198 15.19 21.18 33.58
C THR A 198 14.48 19.94 33.10
N ALA A 199 15.17 18.80 33.10
CA ALA A 199 14.58 17.54 32.67
C ALA A 199 13.36 17.21 33.54
N PRO A 200 12.18 16.96 32.94
CA PRO A 200 11.06 16.36 33.67
C PRO A 200 11.45 15.00 34.26
N GLU A 201 10.72 14.58 35.29
CA GLU A 201 10.97 13.28 35.93
C GLU A 201 10.97 12.14 34.91
N GLY A 202 12.00 11.29 34.97
CA GLY A 202 12.15 10.15 34.07
C GLY A 202 12.60 10.47 32.64
N MET A 203 12.92 11.74 32.33
CA MET A 203 13.45 12.14 31.02
C MET A 203 14.95 12.43 31.05
N ILE A 204 15.60 12.25 29.90
CA ILE A 204 17.03 12.44 29.67
C ILE A 204 17.23 13.64 28.75
N ALA A 205 18.22 14.49 29.05
CA ALA A 205 18.57 15.60 28.19
C ALA A 205 19.37 15.12 26.97
N VAL A 206 18.91 15.50 25.78
CA VAL A 206 19.63 15.32 24.52
C VAL A 206 20.12 16.71 24.07
N PRO A 207 21.43 16.90 23.85
CA PRO A 207 21.99 18.22 23.56
C PRO A 207 21.56 18.72 22.17
N ALA A 208 21.61 20.03 21.95
CA ALA A 208 21.43 20.58 20.60
C ALA A 208 22.66 20.25 19.72
N ILE A 209 22.45 20.12 18.43
CA ILE A 209 23.52 19.95 17.43
C ILE A 209 23.17 20.71 16.16
N ALA A 210 24.12 21.49 15.65
CA ALA A 210 23.88 22.37 14.49
C ALA A 210 23.81 21.60 13.15
N ASN A 211 24.58 20.52 13.02
CA ASN A 211 24.74 19.76 11.78
C ASN A 211 24.59 18.26 12.06
N TYR A 212 23.40 17.82 12.44
CA TYR A 212 23.12 16.38 12.53
C TYR A 212 22.91 15.82 11.14
N HIS A 213 23.69 14.81 10.76
CA HIS A 213 23.48 14.06 9.53
C HIS A 213 22.45 12.96 9.80
N PHE A 214 21.19 13.25 9.46
CA PHE A 214 20.11 12.29 9.53
C PHE A 214 20.11 11.43 8.26
N GLU A 215 20.29 10.12 8.43
CA GLU A 215 20.19 9.14 7.35
C GLU A 215 19.27 8.00 7.79
N THR A 216 18.27 7.68 7.00
CA THR A 216 17.36 6.58 7.32
C THR A 216 16.86 5.91 6.04
N ASN A 217 16.64 4.60 6.11
CA ASN A 217 16.21 3.79 4.97
C ASN A 217 15.09 2.82 5.37
N GLY A 218 13.98 2.87 4.65
CA GLY A 218 12.83 2.00 4.87
C GLY A 218 13.17 0.53 4.68
N VAL A 219 12.63 -0.34 5.53
CA VAL A 219 12.89 -1.79 5.48
C VAL A 219 11.96 -2.55 4.52
N MET A 220 11.03 -1.85 3.86
CA MET A 220 10.04 -2.44 2.95
C MET A 220 10.73 -3.25 1.85
N ILE A 221 10.39 -4.54 1.74
CA ILE A 221 11.05 -5.48 0.82
C ILE A 221 10.50 -5.39 -0.61
N GLU A 222 9.22 -5.05 -0.76
CA GLU A 222 8.60 -4.96 -2.09
C GLU A 222 8.67 -3.55 -2.67
N GLY A 223 8.36 -3.46 -3.97
CA GLY A 223 8.20 -2.19 -4.68
C GLY A 223 9.47 -1.65 -5.33
N ASP A 224 10.49 -2.48 -5.55
CA ASP A 224 11.75 -2.05 -6.18
C ASP A 224 11.57 -1.50 -7.62
N ASN A 225 10.45 -1.83 -8.27
CA ASN A 225 10.06 -1.24 -9.57
C ASN A 225 9.50 0.19 -9.44
N LEU A 226 9.24 0.66 -8.22
CA LEU A 226 8.71 1.98 -7.86
C LEU A 226 9.56 2.65 -6.76
N PRO A 227 10.89 2.80 -6.93
CA PRO A 227 11.77 3.24 -5.85
C PRO A 227 11.44 4.64 -5.33
N ASN A 228 10.81 5.48 -6.16
CA ASN A 228 10.40 6.86 -5.87
C ASN A 228 8.94 6.96 -5.38
N GLU A 229 8.31 5.85 -5.03
CA GLU A 229 6.94 5.82 -4.49
C GLU A 229 6.86 4.90 -3.25
N VAL A 230 7.90 4.09 -2.99
CA VAL A 230 8.02 3.26 -1.79
C VAL A 230 8.59 4.09 -0.65
N GLY A 231 7.85 4.23 0.46
CA GLY A 231 8.31 4.90 1.67
C GLY A 231 7.47 6.12 2.03
N VAL A 232 8.10 7.14 2.61
CA VAL A 232 7.46 8.40 3.03
C VAL A 232 8.06 9.60 2.31
N GLN A 233 7.47 10.79 2.44
CA GLN A 233 8.02 12.03 1.89
C GLN A 233 8.29 13.05 3.00
N TYR A 234 9.55 13.38 3.20
CA TYR A 234 9.94 14.47 4.09
C TYR A 234 9.78 15.85 3.44
N THR A 235 9.73 16.90 4.25
CA THR A 235 9.46 18.28 3.78
C THR A 235 10.53 18.87 2.87
N TRP A 236 11.68 18.21 2.72
CA TRP A 236 12.78 18.60 1.84
C TRP A 236 12.85 17.76 0.56
N GLU A 237 11.87 16.91 0.32
CA GLU A 237 11.84 15.96 -0.79
C GLU A 237 10.70 16.32 -1.74
N THR A 238 10.87 15.99 -3.02
CA THR A 238 9.89 16.28 -4.08
C THR A 238 8.95 15.11 -4.35
N HIS A 239 9.21 13.94 -3.78
CA HIS A 239 8.39 12.73 -3.89
C HIS A 239 8.68 11.80 -2.71
N PRO A 240 7.77 10.84 -2.41
CA PRO A 240 8.05 9.77 -1.47
C PRO A 240 9.25 8.94 -1.90
N GLN A 241 10.04 8.42 -0.96
CA GLN A 241 11.14 7.52 -1.29
C GLN A 241 11.52 6.66 -0.08
N ARG A 242 12.32 5.62 -0.31
CA ARG A 242 12.72 4.68 0.73
C ARG A 242 13.88 5.20 1.55
N ALA A 243 14.82 5.89 0.90
CA ALA A 243 16.06 6.38 1.49
C ALA A 243 16.00 7.90 1.66
N HIS A 244 16.33 8.37 2.85
CA HIS A 244 16.32 9.79 3.19
C HIS A 244 17.68 10.17 3.78
N SER A 245 18.20 11.32 3.37
CA SER A 245 19.46 11.86 3.88
C SER A 245 19.37 13.38 3.94
N LYS A 246 19.65 13.96 5.10
CA LYS A 246 19.69 15.40 5.29
C LYS A 246 20.57 15.79 6.46
N THR A 247 21.45 16.77 6.24
CA THR A 247 22.11 17.49 7.32
C THR A 247 21.20 18.61 7.80
N MET A 248 20.86 18.63 9.09
CA MET A 248 19.96 19.63 9.68
C MET A 248 20.27 19.91 11.15
N PRO A 249 19.88 21.08 11.67
CA PRO A 249 19.96 21.35 13.10
C PRO A 249 18.92 20.51 13.85
N VAL A 250 19.33 19.95 14.97
CA VAL A 250 18.43 19.36 15.97
C VAL A 250 18.54 20.23 17.21
N VAL A 251 17.42 20.83 17.61
CA VAL A 251 17.33 21.60 18.85
C VAL A 251 17.50 20.66 20.05
N GLY A 252 17.94 21.17 21.19
CA GLY A 252 17.99 20.36 22.41
C GLY A 252 16.57 19.97 22.84
N PHE A 253 16.42 18.77 23.41
CA PHE A 253 15.14 18.29 23.93
C PHE A 253 15.35 17.33 25.10
N TYR A 254 14.28 17.03 25.82
CA TYR A 254 14.24 15.94 26.79
C TYR A 254 13.46 14.77 26.20
N ILE A 255 13.96 13.55 26.36
CA ILE A 255 13.30 12.33 25.89
C ILE A 255 13.05 11.39 27.05
N ASP A 256 11.92 10.69 27.06
CA ASP A 256 11.67 9.65 28.05
C ASP A 256 12.81 8.63 28.04
N ARG A 257 13.34 8.34 29.24
CA ARG A 257 14.40 7.35 29.41
C ARG A 257 13.95 5.97 28.93
N TYR A 258 12.69 5.65 29.13
CA TYR A 258 12.05 4.37 28.83
C TYR A 258 10.82 4.59 27.94
N PRO A 259 10.38 3.59 27.14
CA PRO A 259 9.03 3.58 26.61
C PRO A 259 7.98 3.77 27.71
N VAL A 260 6.83 4.36 27.36
CA VAL A 260 5.72 4.54 28.31
C VAL A 260 5.29 3.17 28.82
N THR A 261 5.22 3.03 30.14
CA THR A 261 4.88 1.77 30.80
C THR A 261 3.38 1.61 31.02
N ASN A 262 2.91 0.39 31.25
CA ASN A 262 1.51 0.15 31.63
C ASN A 262 1.09 0.94 32.87
N ARG A 263 1.99 1.07 33.87
CA ARG A 263 1.71 1.87 35.08
C ARG A 263 1.46 3.34 34.75
N GLN A 264 2.32 3.94 33.92
CA GLN A 264 2.16 5.33 33.50
C GLN A 264 0.89 5.52 32.67
N PHE A 265 0.60 4.62 31.73
CA PHE A 265 -0.61 4.71 30.93
C PHE A 265 -1.88 4.52 31.79
N LYS A 266 -1.83 3.67 32.83
CA LYS A 266 -2.92 3.52 33.80
C LYS A 266 -3.17 4.81 34.58
N GLN A 267 -2.12 5.53 34.99
CA GLN A 267 -2.25 6.83 35.65
C GLN A 267 -2.94 7.84 34.74
N PHE A 268 -2.55 7.91 33.46
CA PHE A 268 -3.23 8.72 32.46
C PHE A 268 -4.72 8.40 32.38
N MET A 269 -5.08 7.12 32.23
CA MET A 269 -6.48 6.70 32.13
C MET A 269 -7.29 7.07 33.38
N LEU A 270 -6.72 6.88 34.58
CA LEU A 270 -7.38 7.23 35.84
C LEU A 270 -7.56 8.76 35.99
N ALA A 271 -6.57 9.54 35.56
CA ALA A 271 -6.61 11.00 35.69
C ALA A 271 -7.57 11.68 34.71
N THR A 272 -7.82 11.06 33.56
CA THR A 272 -8.57 11.69 32.45
C THR A 272 -9.89 10.99 32.12
N ASN A 273 -10.11 9.81 32.69
CA ASN A 273 -11.17 8.89 32.26
C ASN A 273 -11.10 8.59 30.74
N TYR A 274 -9.89 8.54 30.17
CA TYR A 274 -9.68 8.37 28.74
C TYR A 274 -10.35 7.10 28.20
N GLN A 275 -11.05 7.26 27.08
CA GLN A 275 -11.60 6.19 26.27
C GLN A 275 -11.44 6.57 24.79
N PRO A 276 -10.83 5.72 23.95
CA PRO A 276 -10.79 6.00 22.52
C PRO A 276 -12.19 5.88 21.90
N LYS A 277 -12.39 6.57 20.77
CA LYS A 277 -13.63 6.49 20.00
C LYS A 277 -13.93 5.06 19.53
N ASP A 278 -12.90 4.38 19.05
CA ASP A 278 -12.94 2.96 18.72
C ASP A 278 -12.14 2.19 19.77
N LYS A 279 -12.80 1.24 20.45
CA LYS A 279 -12.21 0.40 21.50
C LYS A 279 -11.69 -0.94 20.99
N HIS A 280 -11.86 -1.26 19.71
CA HIS A 280 -11.39 -2.52 19.16
C HIS A 280 -9.88 -2.68 19.40
N ASN A 281 -9.47 -3.82 19.95
CA ASN A 281 -8.09 -4.12 20.41
C ASN A 281 -7.45 -3.07 21.35
N PHE A 282 -8.18 -2.09 21.90
CA PHE A 282 -7.60 -1.12 22.84
C PHE A 282 -7.18 -1.81 24.12
N LEU A 283 -5.88 -1.76 24.43
CA LEU A 283 -5.29 -2.44 25.59
C LEU A 283 -5.73 -3.90 25.68
N LYS A 284 -5.64 -4.63 24.57
CA LYS A 284 -6.19 -5.99 24.43
C LYS A 284 -5.70 -6.97 25.50
N ASP A 285 -4.48 -6.80 25.98
CA ASP A 285 -3.87 -7.64 27.02
C ASP A 285 -4.23 -7.18 28.46
N TRP A 286 -5.06 -6.16 28.60
CA TRP A 286 -5.58 -5.72 29.90
C TRP A 286 -6.95 -6.36 30.16
N GLU A 287 -7.18 -6.75 31.40
CA GLU A 287 -8.43 -7.34 31.83
C GLU A 287 -9.16 -6.39 32.78
N ASN A 288 -10.45 -6.14 32.51
CA ASN A 288 -11.29 -5.25 33.34
C ASN A 288 -10.66 -3.87 33.59
N GLY A 289 -9.93 -3.35 32.60
CA GLY A 289 -9.25 -2.06 32.67
C GLY A 289 -7.98 -2.06 33.52
N ALA A 290 -7.43 -3.21 33.90
CA ALA A 290 -6.15 -3.33 34.61
C ALA A 290 -5.15 -4.12 33.76
N TYR A 291 -3.88 -3.70 33.78
CA TYR A 291 -2.80 -4.49 33.21
C TYR A 291 -2.52 -5.75 34.08
N PRO A 292 -1.99 -6.84 33.50
CA PRO A 292 -1.69 -8.06 34.25
C PRO A 292 -0.72 -7.84 35.42
N ALA A 293 -0.81 -8.67 36.46
CA ALA A 293 0.06 -8.55 37.62
C ALA A 293 1.55 -8.65 37.22
N GLY A 294 2.38 -7.74 37.74
CA GLY A 294 3.81 -7.66 37.42
C GLY A 294 4.16 -6.99 36.07
N TRP A 295 3.17 -6.41 35.37
CA TRP A 295 3.40 -5.70 34.10
C TRP A 295 3.59 -4.19 34.25
N ASP A 296 3.75 -3.68 35.49
CA ASP A 296 3.84 -2.25 35.79
C ASP A 296 5.02 -1.56 35.07
N LYS A 297 6.12 -2.29 34.86
CA LYS A 297 7.32 -1.83 34.14
C LYS A 297 7.40 -2.29 32.68
N LYS A 298 6.44 -3.04 32.17
CA LYS A 298 6.42 -3.40 30.74
C LYS A 298 5.91 -2.21 29.92
N PRO A 299 6.41 -2.03 28.68
CA PRO A 299 5.88 -1.02 27.78
C PRO A 299 4.37 -1.24 27.58
N VAL A 300 3.60 -0.15 27.54
CA VAL A 300 2.21 -0.24 27.10
C VAL A 300 2.19 -0.54 25.60
N THR A 301 1.37 -1.52 25.22
CA THR A 301 1.14 -1.94 23.83
C THR A 301 -0.36 -1.92 23.56
N TRP A 302 -0.78 -2.30 22.34
CA TRP A 302 -2.19 -2.23 21.94
C TRP A 302 -2.77 -0.81 22.06
N VAL A 303 -1.94 0.18 21.73
CA VAL A 303 -2.28 1.61 21.69
C VAL A 303 -2.02 2.14 20.27
N SER A 304 -2.97 2.89 19.73
CA SER A 304 -2.81 3.52 18.41
C SER A 304 -1.94 4.77 18.53
N ILE A 305 -1.55 5.36 17.40
CA ILE A 305 -0.84 6.64 17.40
C ILE A 305 -1.68 7.76 18.02
N GLU A 306 -3.00 7.71 17.88
CA GLU A 306 -3.94 8.63 18.52
C GLU A 306 -3.97 8.46 20.05
N ASP A 307 -3.96 7.21 20.54
CA ASP A 307 -3.87 6.92 21.98
C ASP A 307 -2.54 7.44 22.57
N ALA A 308 -1.44 7.24 21.84
CA ALA A 308 -0.12 7.72 22.20
C ALA A 308 -0.06 9.26 22.27
N ARG A 309 -0.67 9.96 21.31
CA ARG A 309 -0.79 11.43 21.32
C ARG A 309 -1.66 11.94 22.47
N ALA A 310 -2.76 11.25 22.78
CA ALA A 310 -3.63 11.64 23.89
C ALA A 310 -2.88 11.55 25.23
N TYR A 311 -2.13 10.46 25.44
CA TYR A 311 -1.24 10.33 26.59
C TYR A 311 -0.17 11.44 26.61
N ALA A 312 0.50 11.66 25.47
CA ALA A 312 1.58 12.66 25.39
C ALA A 312 1.07 14.05 25.75
N ALA A 313 -0.08 14.46 25.21
CA ALA A 313 -0.71 15.73 25.51
C ALA A 313 -1.06 15.88 27.00
N TRP A 314 -1.65 14.86 27.62
CA TRP A 314 -1.94 14.85 29.06
C TRP A 314 -0.67 14.99 29.90
N ALA A 315 0.41 14.31 29.51
CA ALA A 315 1.69 14.36 30.20
C ALA A 315 2.47 15.67 29.96
N GLY A 316 1.95 16.60 29.16
CA GLY A 316 2.66 17.83 28.75
C GLY A 316 3.83 17.57 27.79
N LYS A 317 3.77 16.47 27.04
CA LYS A 317 4.80 15.97 26.13
C LYS A 317 4.27 15.90 24.69
N ARG A 318 5.10 15.44 23.77
CA ARG A 318 4.73 15.08 22.38
C ARG A 318 5.43 13.78 21.96
N LEU A 319 4.98 13.16 20.86
CA LEU A 319 5.77 12.10 20.22
C LEU A 319 7.06 12.70 19.63
N PRO A 320 8.17 11.94 19.59
CA PRO A 320 9.37 12.37 18.88
C PRO A 320 9.14 12.37 17.38
N HIS A 321 9.79 13.29 16.69
CA HIS A 321 10.08 13.12 15.26
C HIS A 321 11.10 11.98 15.07
N GLU A 322 11.13 11.34 13.89
CA GLU A 322 12.05 10.23 13.59
C GLU A 322 13.51 10.66 13.79
N TRP A 323 13.87 11.88 13.37
CA TRP A 323 15.22 12.39 13.54
C TRP A 323 15.61 12.65 14.99
N GLU A 324 14.66 13.02 15.86
CA GLU A 324 14.90 13.17 17.30
C GLU A 324 15.11 11.80 17.95
N TRP A 325 14.27 10.82 17.57
CA TRP A 325 14.42 9.45 18.01
C TRP A 325 15.77 8.87 17.60
N GLN A 326 16.14 9.04 16.32
CA GLN A 326 17.40 8.54 15.79
C GLN A 326 18.59 9.22 16.47
N TYR A 327 18.55 10.55 16.62
CA TYR A 327 19.63 11.27 17.29
C TYR A 327 19.80 10.83 18.75
N ALA A 328 18.69 10.68 19.50
CA ALA A 328 18.73 10.20 20.87
C ALA A 328 19.30 8.77 21.01
N ALA A 329 19.21 7.97 19.95
CA ALA A 329 19.75 6.61 19.90
C ALA A 329 21.20 6.55 19.39
N GLN A 330 21.52 7.36 18.40
CA GLN A 330 22.75 7.28 17.60
C GLN A 330 23.84 8.25 18.08
N GLY A 331 23.47 9.40 18.64
CA GLY A 331 24.40 10.53 18.74
C GLY A 331 24.76 11.02 17.33
N SER A 332 26.04 11.35 17.10
CA SER A 332 26.51 11.93 15.82
C SER A 332 27.62 11.12 15.14
N ASP A 333 27.88 9.89 15.57
CA ASP A 333 29.00 9.07 15.09
C ASP A 333 28.58 7.99 14.06
N GLY A 334 27.31 8.00 13.63
CA GLY A 334 26.80 7.07 12.62
C GLY A 334 26.71 5.62 13.08
N ARG A 335 26.73 5.34 14.39
CA ARG A 335 26.53 3.97 14.91
C ARG A 335 25.21 3.37 14.42
N LEU A 336 25.20 2.04 14.22
CA LEU A 336 24.03 1.31 13.74
C LEU A 336 23.15 0.80 14.88
N TYR A 337 23.68 0.69 16.09
CA TYR A 337 22.96 0.26 17.29
C TYR A 337 23.25 1.23 18.44
N PRO A 338 22.38 1.34 19.45
CA PRO A 338 22.60 2.27 20.57
C PRO A 338 23.99 2.12 21.24
N TRP A 339 24.48 0.88 21.31
CA TRP A 339 25.76 0.50 21.89
C TRP A 339 26.96 0.52 20.93
N GLY A 340 26.77 0.77 19.63
CA GLY A 340 27.86 0.88 18.66
C GLY A 340 27.56 0.33 17.27
N LYS A 341 28.61 -0.01 16.52
CA LYS A 341 28.50 -0.43 15.12
C LYS A 341 28.01 -1.87 14.93
N ASN A 342 28.39 -2.77 15.84
CA ASN A 342 28.17 -4.20 15.69
C ASN A 342 26.91 -4.64 16.43
N ARG A 343 26.15 -5.54 15.79
CA ARG A 343 24.97 -6.15 16.39
C ARG A 343 25.38 -7.01 17.59
N ASP A 344 24.69 -6.84 18.70
CA ASP A 344 24.80 -7.70 19.89
C ASP A 344 23.40 -8.01 20.42
N THR A 345 22.96 -9.26 20.23
CA THR A 345 21.61 -9.70 20.61
C THR A 345 21.46 -9.94 22.11
N THR A 346 22.55 -9.92 22.89
CA THR A 346 22.50 -10.06 24.35
C THR A 346 22.07 -8.77 25.06
N LEU A 347 22.08 -7.65 24.33
CA LEU A 347 21.76 -6.31 24.83
C LEU A 347 20.29 -5.91 24.62
N ILE A 348 19.47 -6.82 24.08
CA ILE A 348 18.05 -6.65 23.80
C ILE A 348 17.27 -7.90 24.19
N PRO A 349 15.93 -7.84 24.31
CA PRO A 349 15.13 -9.04 24.52
C PRO A 349 15.35 -10.10 23.42
N PRO A 350 15.42 -11.40 23.78
CA PRO A 350 15.62 -12.46 22.80
C PRO A 350 14.47 -12.52 21.80
N ALA A 351 14.75 -12.83 20.54
CA ALA A 351 13.70 -12.93 19.54
C ALA A 351 12.68 -14.01 19.92
N ASP A 352 11.39 -13.69 19.82
CA ASP A 352 10.31 -14.64 19.91
C ASP A 352 9.80 -14.97 18.51
N THR A 353 9.77 -16.26 18.19
CA THR A 353 9.30 -16.77 16.89
C THR A 353 8.09 -17.70 17.04
N THR A 354 7.53 -17.81 18.24
CA THR A 354 6.40 -18.68 18.55
C THR A 354 5.09 -18.06 18.07
N ARG A 355 4.06 -18.89 17.86
CA ARG A 355 2.72 -18.39 17.47
C ARG A 355 2.00 -17.66 18.59
N ALA A 356 2.31 -17.99 19.84
CA ALA A 356 1.77 -17.36 21.03
C ALA A 356 2.83 -16.41 21.57
N MET A 357 2.80 -15.17 21.08
CA MET A 357 3.79 -14.16 21.41
C MET A 357 3.90 -13.99 22.94
N ARG A 358 5.11 -14.12 23.47
CA ARG A 358 5.46 -13.89 24.87
C ARG A 358 5.25 -12.43 25.25
N GLU A 359 5.23 -12.13 26.53
CA GLU A 359 5.12 -10.75 26.99
C GLU A 359 6.41 -9.93 26.74
N PRO A 360 6.30 -8.59 26.58
CA PRO A 360 7.45 -7.71 26.48
C PRO A 360 8.37 -7.79 27.71
N ALA A 361 9.65 -7.48 27.53
CA ALA A 361 10.55 -7.30 28.67
C ALA A 361 10.21 -6.02 29.44
N ASN A 362 10.60 -5.95 30.72
CA ASN A 362 10.56 -4.68 31.45
C ASN A 362 11.49 -3.67 30.76
N VAL A 363 11.08 -2.41 30.73
CA VAL A 363 11.82 -1.33 30.04
C VAL A 363 13.24 -1.09 30.58
N ASP A 364 13.53 -1.57 31.80
CA ASP A 364 14.83 -1.47 32.47
C ASP A 364 15.67 -2.77 32.43
N ALA A 365 15.20 -3.82 31.74
CA ALA A 365 15.83 -5.15 31.78
C ALA A 365 17.21 -5.24 31.11
N TYR A 366 17.51 -4.34 30.15
CA TYR A 366 18.73 -4.38 29.34
C TYR A 366 19.55 -3.08 29.44
N PRO A 367 20.16 -2.78 30.60
CA PRO A 367 20.88 -1.52 30.84
C PRO A 367 22.10 -1.30 29.96
N LYS A 368 22.74 -2.38 29.50
CA LYS A 368 23.87 -2.31 28.56
C LYS A 368 23.43 -1.98 27.12
N GLY A 369 22.14 -2.04 26.82
CA GLY A 369 21.56 -1.63 25.54
C GLY A 369 21.22 -0.13 25.45
N ALA A 370 21.55 0.66 26.47
CA ALA A 370 21.30 2.10 26.47
C ALA A 370 22.07 2.83 25.36
N SER A 371 21.52 3.95 24.88
CA SER A 371 22.25 4.87 24.01
C SER A 371 23.35 5.63 24.76
N LEU A 372 24.18 6.36 24.02
CA LEU A 372 25.20 7.28 24.57
C LEU A 372 24.65 8.27 25.60
N PHE A 373 23.39 8.68 25.43
CA PHE A 373 22.74 9.63 26.33
C PHE A 373 22.10 8.93 27.54
N GLY A 374 22.09 7.59 27.59
CA GLY A 374 21.46 6.81 28.65
C GLY A 374 19.98 6.50 28.40
N VAL A 375 19.51 6.70 27.16
CA VAL A 375 18.15 6.36 26.75
C VAL A 375 18.05 4.85 26.56
N MET A 376 17.08 4.24 27.20
CA MET A 376 16.93 2.78 27.29
C MET A 376 15.91 2.27 26.27
N ASP A 377 16.07 1.00 25.92
CA ASP A 377 15.07 0.20 25.20
C ASP A 377 14.64 0.82 23.85
N LEU A 378 15.61 1.39 23.12
CA LEU A 378 15.38 1.94 21.78
C LEU A 378 15.30 0.84 20.71
N THR A 379 16.00 -0.27 20.90
CA THR A 379 16.04 -1.37 19.91
C THR A 379 15.49 -2.66 20.51
N GLY A 380 14.58 -3.34 19.81
CA GLY A 380 14.32 -4.77 20.00
C GLY A 380 13.23 -5.20 20.97
N ASN A 381 12.65 -4.35 21.82
CA ASN A 381 11.51 -4.74 22.67
C ASN A 381 10.19 -4.48 21.95
N VAL A 382 9.78 -3.22 21.85
CA VAL A 382 8.59 -2.81 21.08
C VAL A 382 8.96 -1.78 20.03
N TRP A 383 8.27 -1.82 18.90
CA TRP A 383 8.28 -0.74 17.92
C TRP A 383 7.76 0.53 18.57
N GLN A 384 8.20 1.69 18.08
CA GLN A 384 7.85 2.98 18.68
C GLN A 384 7.29 3.95 17.66
N TRP A 385 6.09 4.48 17.94
CA TRP A 385 5.44 5.52 17.15
C TRP A 385 6.28 6.80 17.07
N THR A 386 6.47 7.36 15.88
CA THR A 386 7.06 8.69 15.65
C THR A 386 6.13 9.56 14.79
N ASP A 387 6.54 9.86 13.55
CA ASP A 387 5.85 10.72 12.61
C ASP A 387 4.69 9.99 11.93
N GLU A 388 3.69 10.76 11.52
CA GLU A 388 2.61 10.30 10.65
C GLU A 388 2.66 11.08 9.34
N TYR A 389 2.29 10.40 8.26
CA TYR A 389 2.20 10.92 6.91
C TYR A 389 0.82 10.63 6.35
N VAL A 390 0.29 11.57 5.56
CA VAL A 390 -1.00 11.45 4.87
C VAL A 390 -0.88 11.86 3.42
N ASP A 391 -1.65 11.19 2.57
CA ASP A 391 -1.97 11.61 1.20
C ASP A 391 -3.46 11.43 0.90
N GLU A 392 -3.86 11.63 -0.36
CA GLU A 392 -5.24 11.52 -0.80
C GLU A 392 -5.85 10.12 -0.62
N HIS A 393 -5.04 9.06 -0.50
CA HIS A 393 -5.48 7.67 -0.46
C HIS A 393 -5.06 6.93 0.81
N THR A 394 -3.98 7.33 1.46
CA THR A 394 -3.34 6.57 2.54
C THR A 394 -2.91 7.44 3.71
N ARG A 395 -2.87 6.82 4.89
CA ARG A 395 -2.18 7.33 6.09
C ARG A 395 -1.15 6.29 6.50
N SER A 396 0.01 6.74 6.95
CA SER A 396 1.03 5.85 7.47
C SER A 396 1.80 6.49 8.61
N ALA A 397 2.38 5.69 9.48
CA ALA A 397 3.28 6.16 10.52
C ALA A 397 4.66 5.53 10.37
N ILE A 398 5.66 6.24 10.86
CA ILE A 398 7.00 5.71 11.01
C ILE A 398 7.09 4.96 12.34
N LEU A 399 7.64 3.75 12.25
CA LEU A 399 8.00 2.93 13.39
C LEU A 399 9.52 2.72 13.45
N LYS A 400 10.06 2.87 14.66
CA LYS A 400 11.50 2.71 14.93
C LYS A 400 11.77 1.59 15.93
N GLY A 401 12.99 1.06 15.88
CA GLY A 401 13.56 0.18 16.91
C GLY A 401 13.38 -1.32 16.69
N GLY A 402 12.41 -1.76 15.88
CA GLY A 402 12.06 -3.17 15.82
C GLY A 402 11.32 -3.66 17.07
N SER A 403 10.99 -4.95 17.10
CA SER A 403 10.39 -5.59 18.28
C SER A 403 10.98 -6.97 18.54
N TYR A 404 10.69 -7.54 19.71
CA TYR A 404 11.19 -8.88 20.05
C TYR A 404 10.50 -9.96 19.23
N TYR A 405 9.28 -9.71 18.73
CA TYR A 405 8.55 -10.68 17.93
C TYR A 405 9.04 -10.72 16.48
N HIS A 406 9.32 -11.93 16.00
CA HIS A 406 9.85 -12.24 14.69
C HIS A 406 8.96 -13.29 14.02
N ALA A 407 8.16 -12.87 13.04
CA ALA A 407 7.29 -13.79 12.31
C ALA A 407 8.12 -14.82 11.51
N GLN A 408 7.83 -16.13 11.70
CA GLN A 408 8.52 -17.22 10.98
C GLN A 408 8.08 -17.33 9.51
N THR A 409 6.82 -17.02 9.25
CA THR A 409 6.25 -16.95 7.90
C THR A 409 5.89 -15.51 7.60
N SER A 410 5.96 -15.09 6.34
CA SER A 410 5.56 -13.73 5.96
C SER A 410 6.39 -12.62 6.62
N GLY A 411 7.61 -12.92 7.09
CA GLY A 411 8.51 -11.92 7.67
C GLY A 411 8.88 -10.77 6.74
N TRP A 412 8.69 -10.95 5.43
CA TRP A 412 8.85 -9.88 4.43
C TRP A 412 7.79 -8.77 4.53
N TYR A 413 6.65 -9.03 5.17
CA TYR A 413 5.62 -8.02 5.42
C TYR A 413 6.02 -7.02 6.49
N PHE A 414 6.80 -7.47 7.48
CA PHE A 414 7.18 -6.64 8.61
C PHE A 414 8.62 -6.93 9.05
N PRO A 415 9.61 -6.60 8.19
CA PRO A 415 11.01 -6.80 8.50
C PRO A 415 11.43 -5.94 9.70
N GLN A 416 12.44 -6.42 10.42
CA GLN A 416 12.97 -5.72 11.58
C GLN A 416 13.76 -4.47 11.18
N ALA A 417 13.61 -3.40 11.96
CA ALA A 417 14.42 -2.18 11.85
C ALA A 417 15.22 -1.96 13.15
N GLN A 418 16.05 -2.95 13.51
CA GLN A 418 16.89 -2.88 14.71
C GLN A 418 18.03 -1.87 14.56
N GLU A 419 18.50 -1.67 13.33
CA GLU A 419 19.51 -0.65 13.00
C GLU A 419 18.90 0.75 13.08
N LEU A 420 19.62 1.69 13.68
CA LEU A 420 19.12 3.05 13.97
C LEU A 420 18.78 3.87 12.72
N ASN A 421 19.46 3.60 11.61
CA ASN A 421 19.20 4.20 10.29
C ASN A 421 18.15 3.40 9.48
N LYS A 422 17.34 2.56 10.11
CA LYS A 422 16.24 1.84 9.47
C LYS A 422 14.91 2.24 10.06
N TYR A 423 13.86 2.23 9.24
CA TYR A 423 12.49 2.47 9.69
C TYR A 423 11.50 1.54 9.00
N ALA A 424 10.36 1.27 9.65
CA ALA A 424 9.22 0.64 9.00
C ALA A 424 8.12 1.68 8.71
N LYS A 425 7.55 1.63 7.51
CA LYS A 425 6.32 2.34 7.17
C LYS A 425 5.14 1.47 7.58
N TYR A 426 4.34 1.95 8.52
CA TYR A 426 3.16 1.26 9.01
C TYR A 426 1.90 1.89 8.40
N LEU A 427 1.15 1.13 7.59
CA LEU A 427 -0.13 1.57 7.04
C LEU A 427 -1.15 1.73 8.17
N LEU A 428 -1.72 2.93 8.32
CA LEU A 428 -2.79 3.22 9.26
C LEU A 428 -4.14 3.03 8.58
N MET A 429 -4.87 2.00 8.99
CA MET A 429 -6.18 1.63 8.44
C MET A 429 -7.32 2.15 9.33
N SER A 430 -7.19 1.97 10.64
CA SER A 430 -8.15 2.44 11.64
C SER A 430 -7.56 2.23 13.04
N PRO A 431 -7.90 3.07 14.04
CA PRO A 431 -7.36 2.91 15.40
C PRO A 431 -7.56 1.50 15.98
N GLY A 432 -8.66 0.80 15.65
CA GLY A 432 -8.88 -0.57 16.08
C GLY A 432 -7.94 -1.62 15.48
N MET A 433 -7.55 -1.45 14.21
CA MET A 433 -6.65 -2.38 13.49
C MET A 433 -5.18 -2.00 13.64
N ASP A 434 -4.87 -0.72 13.91
CA ASP A 434 -3.52 -0.17 13.98
C ASP A 434 -2.82 -0.51 15.32
N ARG A 435 -3.58 -0.98 16.31
CA ARG A 435 -3.08 -1.42 17.62
C ARG A 435 -2.47 -2.81 17.50
N SER A 436 -1.24 -2.94 17.98
CA SER A 436 -0.53 -4.22 17.99
C SER A 436 0.13 -4.50 19.34
N ALA A 437 0.30 -5.79 19.64
CA ALA A 437 0.93 -6.29 20.86
C ALA A 437 2.43 -5.96 20.99
N ASN A 438 3.07 -5.53 19.91
CA ASN A 438 4.50 -5.24 19.84
C ASN A 438 4.82 -3.80 19.40
N ILE A 439 3.82 -2.90 19.42
CA ILE A 439 4.00 -1.47 19.14
C ILE A 439 3.61 -0.68 20.41
N GLY A 440 4.52 0.18 20.85
CA GLY A 440 4.33 1.15 21.92
C GLY A 440 4.87 2.51 21.51
N PHE A 441 5.28 3.33 22.48
CA PHE A 441 5.81 4.66 22.21
C PHE A 441 6.61 5.22 23.39
N ARG A 442 7.28 6.35 23.13
CA ARG A 442 7.89 7.22 24.14
C ARG A 442 7.62 8.67 23.76
N CYS A 443 7.86 9.60 24.68
CA CYS A 443 7.62 11.01 24.42
C CYS A 443 8.88 11.86 24.56
N VAL A 444 8.79 13.08 24.04
CA VAL A 444 9.77 14.15 24.19
C VAL A 444 9.14 15.43 24.71
N VAL A 445 9.95 16.32 25.28
CA VAL A 445 9.61 17.68 25.68
C VAL A 445 10.67 18.63 25.11
N ASP A 446 10.22 19.75 24.57
CA ASP A 446 11.10 20.77 24.00
C ASP A 446 11.91 21.46 25.11
N ARG A 447 13.16 21.78 24.82
CA ARG A 447 14.06 22.47 25.76
C ARG A 447 14.23 23.93 25.32
N ASN A 448 14.29 24.83 26.29
CA ASN A 448 14.61 26.25 26.06
C ASN A 448 16.05 26.47 25.61
#